data_AF-A0A0Q4NEK6-F1
#
_entry.id   AF-A0A0Q4NEK6-F1
#
_cell.length_a   1.000
_cell.length_b   1.000
_cell.length_c   1.000
_cell.angle_alpha   90.00
_cell.angle_beta   90.00
_cell.angle_gamma   90.00
#
_symmetry.space_group_name_H-M   'P 1'
#
loop_
_entity.id
_entity.type
_entity.pdbx_description
1 polymer ?
#
loop_
_entity_poly.entity_id
_entity_poly.type
_entity_poly.pdbx_seq_one_letter_code
_entity_poly.pdbx_strand_id
1 'polypeptide(L)'
;MKTNHGQEFWKAKAHWLPLCDEVRQGKHTRRSAFDAFSTLKASGKLPCMGPAYFTKIIFFADPKADGYILDQWTARSVHLLTGQWHWPSVETDYTTKKKAINDPNQLRVRVVDKVTGADYEDFCLLVEDVGLRLGIHPHQAEEQLFSNGGKKAHPWRAHVMGAWRHQSPVFYS
;
A
#
# COMPACT_ATOMS: atom_id res chain seq x y z
N MET A 1 -0.78 -17.07 4.31
CA MET A 1 -0.47 -16.49 5.63
C MET A 1 0.08 -17.61 6.50
N LYS A 2 1.31 -17.49 7.02
CA LYS A 2 1.80 -18.49 7.98
C LYS A 2 0.96 -18.36 9.25
N THR A 3 0.38 -19.45 9.73
CA THR A 3 -0.52 -19.49 10.89
C THR A 3 0.07 -18.81 12.14
N ASN A 4 1.39 -18.85 12.30
CA ASN A 4 2.08 -18.24 13.44
C ASN A 4 2.03 -16.70 13.43
N HIS A 5 1.99 -16.05 12.26
CA HIS A 5 2.04 -14.58 12.18
C HIS A 5 0.82 -13.93 12.84
N GLY A 6 -0.37 -14.53 12.68
CA GLY A 6 -1.59 -14.03 13.32
C GLY A 6 -1.55 -14.17 14.84
N GLN A 7 -0.97 -15.27 15.34
CA GLN A 7 -0.80 -15.49 16.77
C GLN A 7 0.21 -14.52 17.40
N GLU A 8 1.36 -14.32 16.76
CA GLU A 8 2.39 -13.37 17.20
C GLU A 8 1.85 -11.94 17.20
N PHE A 9 1.15 -11.56 16.13
CA PHE A 9 0.48 -10.26 16.04
C PHE A 9 -0.54 -10.05 17.18
N TRP A 10 -1.40 -11.03 17.43
CA TRP A 10 -2.43 -10.91 18.47
C TRP A 10 -1.84 -10.89 19.88
N LYS A 11 -0.76 -11.63 20.14
CA LYS A 11 -0.03 -11.59 21.42
C LYS A 11 0.53 -10.18 21.70
N ALA A 12 0.95 -9.47 20.67
CA ALA A 12 1.47 -8.10 20.78
C ALA A 12 0.39 -7.00 20.88
N LYS A 13 -0.91 -7.35 20.95
CA LYS A 13 -2.02 -6.37 20.90
C LYS A 13 -1.96 -5.25 21.92
N ALA A 14 -1.43 -5.52 23.11
CA ALA A 14 -1.28 -4.48 24.14
C ALA A 14 -0.39 -3.32 23.69
N HIS A 15 0.47 -3.52 22.68
CA HIS A 15 1.36 -2.48 22.16
C HIS A 15 0.77 -1.68 21.00
N TRP A 16 -0.04 -2.30 20.13
CA TRP A 16 -0.51 -1.66 18.90
C TRP A 16 -1.99 -1.28 18.91
N LEU A 17 -2.80 -1.94 19.74
CA LEU A 17 -4.23 -1.62 19.85
C LEU A 17 -4.48 -0.20 20.35
N PRO A 18 -3.71 0.34 21.33
CA PRO A 18 -3.87 1.74 21.75
C PRO A 18 -3.69 2.74 20.60
N LEU A 19 -2.73 2.51 19.70
CA LEU A 19 -2.52 3.37 18.54
C LEU A 19 -3.72 3.30 17.58
N CYS A 20 -4.32 2.13 17.38
CA CYS A 20 -5.57 2.03 16.62
C CYS A 20 -6.71 2.83 17.26
N ASP A 21 -6.80 2.84 18.60
CA ASP A 21 -7.80 3.64 19.31
C ASP A 21 -7.55 5.15 19.18
N GLU A 22 -6.29 5.57 19.19
CA GLU A 22 -5.92 6.98 18.94
C GLU A 22 -6.31 7.43 17.53
N VAL A 23 -6.10 6.57 16.52
CA VAL A 23 -6.57 6.83 15.14
C VAL A 23 -8.09 6.95 15.09
N ARG A 24 -8.85 6.05 15.74
CA ARG A 24 -10.32 6.13 15.81
C ARG A 24 -10.84 7.37 16.52
N GLN A 25 -10.07 7.89 17.47
CA GLN A 25 -10.38 9.12 18.19
C GLN A 25 -10.00 10.39 17.41
N GLY A 26 -9.48 10.25 16.18
CA GLY A 26 -9.06 11.39 15.36
C GLY A 26 -7.85 12.13 15.92
N LYS A 27 -7.03 11.49 16.77
CA LYS A 27 -5.82 12.09 17.35
C LYS A 27 -4.66 12.19 16.36
N HIS A 28 -4.80 11.56 15.19
CA HIS A 28 -3.81 11.53 14.14
C HIS A 28 -4.38 12.05 12.83
N THR A 29 -3.56 12.77 12.08
CA THR A 29 -3.69 12.86 10.62
C THR A 29 -3.22 11.57 9.97
N ARG A 30 -3.64 11.27 8.73
CA ARG A 30 -3.17 10.11 7.96
C ARG A 30 -1.64 9.98 7.93
N ARG A 31 -0.91 11.09 7.74
CA ARG A 31 0.55 11.16 7.84
C ARG A 31 1.08 10.75 9.22
N SER A 32 0.60 11.40 10.28
CA SER A 32 1.09 11.13 11.64
C SER A 32 0.73 9.72 12.13
N ALA A 33 -0.42 9.18 11.70
CA ALA A 33 -0.82 7.80 11.99
C ALA A 33 0.16 6.83 11.34
N PHE A 34 0.50 7.06 10.07
CA PHE A 34 1.48 6.24 9.36
C PHE A 34 2.85 6.26 10.05
N ASP A 35 3.36 7.46 10.39
CA ASP A 35 4.64 7.61 11.10
C ASP A 35 4.62 6.90 12.48
N ALA A 36 3.51 6.95 13.20
CA ALA A 36 3.34 6.26 14.47
C ALA A 36 3.39 4.72 14.31
N PHE A 37 2.72 4.16 13.30
CA PHE A 37 2.80 2.72 13.02
C PHE A 37 4.21 2.30 12.59
N SER A 38 4.87 3.10 11.74
CA SER A 38 6.25 2.86 11.31
C SER A 38 7.22 2.86 12.50
N THR A 39 7.05 3.80 13.42
CA THR A 39 7.85 3.87 14.66
C THR A 39 7.62 2.64 15.55
N LEU A 40 6.35 2.24 15.74
CA LEU A 40 6.00 1.08 16.55
C LEU A 40 6.54 -0.24 15.95
N LYS A 41 6.56 -0.34 14.63
CA LYS A 41 7.18 -1.45 13.90
C LYS A 41 8.69 -1.46 14.09
N ALA A 42 9.35 -0.31 13.90
CA ALA A 42 10.79 -0.19 14.08
C ALA A 42 11.23 -0.55 15.52
N SER A 43 10.38 -0.30 16.52
CA SER A 43 10.63 -0.71 17.90
C SER A 43 10.34 -2.19 18.19
N GLY A 44 10.03 -3.01 17.19
CA GLY A 44 9.71 -4.44 17.33
C GLY A 44 8.37 -4.74 18.01
N LYS A 45 7.52 -3.73 18.23
CA LYS A 45 6.24 -3.86 18.96
C LYS A 45 5.05 -4.15 18.06
N LEU A 46 5.27 -4.16 16.75
CA LEU A 46 4.27 -4.45 15.73
C LEU A 46 4.78 -5.54 14.76
N PRO A 47 4.83 -6.80 15.23
CA PRO A 47 5.35 -7.91 14.42
C PRO A 47 4.39 -8.21 13.26
N CYS A 48 4.96 -8.72 12.16
CA CYS A 48 4.23 -9.25 11.00
C CYS A 48 3.34 -8.27 10.22
N MET A 49 3.27 -7.00 10.63
CA MET A 49 2.54 -5.94 9.93
C MET A 49 3.53 -5.01 9.23
N GLY A 50 3.20 -4.54 8.03
CA GLY A 50 3.99 -3.55 7.30
C GLY A 50 3.11 -2.43 6.74
N PRO A 51 3.72 -1.48 6.01
CA PRO A 51 3.06 -0.27 5.50
C PRO A 51 1.70 -0.49 4.84
N ALA A 52 1.58 -1.48 3.95
CA ALA A 52 0.31 -1.76 3.25
C ALA A 52 -0.84 -2.20 4.17
N TYR A 53 -0.55 -2.59 5.41
CA TYR A 53 -1.58 -2.87 6.41
C TYR A 53 -1.84 -1.65 7.30
N PHE A 54 -0.83 -0.83 7.59
CA PHE A 54 -1.01 0.44 8.31
C PHE A 54 -2.05 1.30 7.60
N THR A 55 -1.93 1.42 6.28
CA THR A 55 -2.84 2.21 5.45
C THR A 55 -4.26 1.67 5.46
N LYS A 56 -4.46 0.35 5.59
CA LYS A 56 -5.79 -0.24 5.78
C LYS A 56 -6.40 0.13 7.12
N ILE A 57 -5.59 0.12 8.19
CA ILE A 57 -6.07 0.57 9.50
C ILE A 57 -6.48 2.04 9.40
N ILE A 58 -5.63 2.89 8.84
CA ILE A 58 -5.92 4.32 8.66
C ILE A 58 -7.20 4.50 7.85
N PHE A 59 -7.33 3.85 6.70
CA PHE A 59 -8.52 3.90 5.83
C PHE A 59 -9.82 3.53 6.56
N PHE A 60 -9.82 2.44 7.35
CA PHE A 60 -11.04 1.96 8.00
C PHE A 60 -11.31 2.56 9.38
N ALA A 61 -10.30 3.11 10.05
CA ALA A 61 -10.39 3.54 11.45
C ALA A 61 -10.43 5.05 11.62
N ASP A 62 -9.86 5.83 10.69
CA ASP A 62 -9.88 7.29 10.78
C ASP A 62 -11.31 7.83 10.61
N PRO A 63 -11.84 8.62 11.57
CA PRO A 63 -13.19 9.18 11.47
C PRO A 63 -13.39 10.14 10.29
N LYS A 64 -12.32 10.75 9.76
CA LYS A 64 -12.43 11.60 8.56
C LYS A 64 -12.50 10.78 7.27
N ALA A 65 -12.03 9.54 7.30
CA ALA A 65 -11.88 8.66 6.15
C ALA A 65 -11.11 9.34 5.00
N ASP A 66 -10.04 10.07 5.35
CA ASP A 66 -9.21 10.82 4.38
C ASP A 66 -7.91 10.08 4.01
N GLY A 67 -7.60 8.94 4.62
CA GLY A 67 -6.52 8.05 4.18
C GLY A 67 -6.96 7.08 3.08
N TYR A 68 -6.03 6.67 2.21
CA TYR A 68 -6.24 5.68 1.14
C TYR A 68 -5.38 4.43 1.31
N ILE A 69 -5.74 3.32 0.66
CA ILE A 69 -5.00 2.06 0.79
C ILE A 69 -3.81 2.05 -0.18
N LEU A 70 -2.60 2.22 0.37
CA LEU A 70 -1.36 1.99 -0.37
C LEU A 70 -0.99 0.49 -0.33
N ASP A 71 -1.29 -0.23 -1.40
CA ASP A 71 -0.94 -1.64 -1.58
C ASP A 71 -0.10 -1.84 -2.85
N GLN A 72 0.15 -3.10 -3.24
CA GLN A 72 0.96 -3.38 -4.42
C GLN A 72 0.35 -2.82 -5.72
N TRP A 73 -0.98 -2.74 -5.85
CA TRP A 73 -1.64 -2.29 -7.07
C TRP A 73 -1.74 -0.78 -7.14
N THR A 74 -2.07 -0.13 -6.03
CA THR A 74 -2.08 1.34 -5.98
C THR A 74 -0.66 1.91 -6.09
N ALA A 75 0.35 1.29 -5.44
CA ALA A 75 1.75 1.66 -5.63
C ALA A 75 2.20 1.51 -7.10
N ARG A 76 1.84 0.40 -7.75
CA ARG A 76 2.14 0.19 -9.18
C ARG A 76 1.51 1.24 -10.08
N SER A 77 0.26 1.60 -9.78
CA SER A 77 -0.48 2.63 -10.52
C SER A 77 0.13 4.01 -10.33
N VAL A 78 0.57 4.35 -9.11
CA VAL A 78 1.28 5.62 -8.81
C VAL A 78 2.53 5.77 -9.67
N HIS A 79 3.39 4.75 -9.70
CA HIS A 79 4.60 4.78 -10.51
C HIS A 79 4.30 5.00 -12.00
N LEU A 80 3.26 4.33 -12.51
CA LEU A 80 2.84 4.49 -13.90
C LEU A 80 2.30 5.90 -14.19
N LEU A 81 1.40 6.41 -13.35
CA LEU A 81 0.75 7.70 -13.56
C LEU A 81 1.72 8.87 -13.43
N THR A 82 2.71 8.75 -12.54
CA THR A 82 3.69 9.81 -12.29
C THR A 82 4.92 9.69 -13.19
N GLY A 83 5.10 8.56 -13.87
CA GLY A 83 6.28 8.27 -14.69
C GLY A 83 7.58 8.14 -13.90
N GLN A 84 7.53 8.14 -12.56
CA GLN A 84 8.70 7.99 -11.70
C GLN A 84 8.69 6.64 -10.95
N TRP A 85 9.89 6.17 -10.58
CA TRP A 85 10.11 4.81 -10.07
C TRP A 85 10.77 4.75 -8.70
N HIS A 86 10.85 5.89 -7.99
CA HIS A 86 11.54 5.99 -6.69
C HIS A 86 10.58 6.01 -5.50
N TRP A 87 9.33 6.40 -5.72
CA TRP A 87 8.32 6.54 -4.68
C TRP A 87 6.93 6.04 -5.16
N PRO A 88 6.10 5.44 -4.30
CA PRO A 88 6.44 4.97 -2.97
C PRO A 88 7.43 3.80 -3.04
N SER A 89 8.26 3.64 -2.01
CA SER A 89 9.26 2.57 -1.99
C SER A 89 8.58 1.18 -2.03
N VAL A 90 8.91 0.41 -3.06
CA VAL A 90 8.47 -0.97 -3.24
C VAL A 90 9.64 -1.89 -3.55
N GLU A 91 9.48 -3.17 -3.22
CA GLU A 91 10.43 -4.22 -3.60
C GLU A 91 9.73 -5.40 -4.25
N THR A 92 10.44 -6.12 -5.10
CA THR A 92 9.99 -7.38 -5.66
C THR A 92 9.87 -8.46 -4.59
N ASP A 93 8.75 -9.18 -4.59
CA ASP A 93 8.62 -10.43 -3.85
C ASP A 93 9.38 -11.54 -4.58
N TYR A 94 10.62 -11.82 -4.15
CA TYR A 94 11.50 -12.82 -4.75
C TYR A 94 10.91 -14.23 -4.77
N THR A 95 9.92 -14.54 -3.91
CA THR A 95 9.22 -15.84 -3.95
C THR A 95 8.39 -15.99 -5.23
N THR A 96 7.99 -14.87 -5.83
CA THR A 96 7.27 -14.82 -7.11
C THR A 96 8.17 -14.61 -8.30
N LYS A 97 9.42 -14.15 -8.11
CA LYS A 97 10.38 -13.90 -9.21
C LYS A 97 10.56 -15.12 -10.12
N LYS A 98 10.70 -16.32 -9.56
CA LYS A 98 10.81 -17.57 -10.34
C LYS A 98 9.57 -17.85 -11.20
N LYS A 99 8.37 -17.54 -10.69
CA LYS A 99 7.11 -17.73 -11.42
C LYS A 99 6.92 -16.65 -12.49
N ALA A 100 7.38 -15.43 -12.20
CA ALA A 100 7.33 -14.29 -13.09
C ALA A 100 8.17 -14.46 -14.37
N ILE A 101 9.13 -15.38 -14.37
CA ILE A 101 9.89 -15.76 -15.59
C ILE A 101 8.95 -16.27 -16.67
N ASN A 102 8.01 -17.15 -16.30
CA ASN A 102 7.09 -17.80 -17.24
C ASN A 102 5.81 -16.99 -17.41
N ASP A 103 5.40 -16.24 -16.39
CA ASP A 103 4.20 -15.41 -16.42
C ASP A 103 4.45 -14.11 -15.62
N PRO A 104 4.83 -13.00 -16.30
CA PRO A 104 5.10 -11.73 -15.65
C PRO A 104 3.96 -11.20 -14.77
N ASN A 105 2.72 -11.62 -15.02
CA ASN A 105 1.57 -11.23 -14.18
C ASN A 105 1.62 -11.82 -12.77
N GLN A 106 2.49 -12.81 -12.53
CA GLN A 106 2.69 -13.40 -11.20
C GLN A 106 3.67 -12.62 -10.34
N LEU A 107 4.39 -11.65 -10.91
CA LEU A 107 5.31 -10.80 -10.15
C LEU A 107 4.53 -9.99 -9.13
N ARG A 108 4.83 -10.21 -7.85
CA ARG A 108 4.30 -9.39 -6.76
C ARG A 108 5.35 -8.36 -6.35
N VAL A 109 4.87 -7.20 -5.95
CA VAL A 109 5.67 -6.22 -5.23
C VAL A 109 5.11 -6.04 -3.84
N ARG A 110 5.95 -5.62 -2.91
CA ARG A 110 5.59 -5.28 -1.54
C ARG A 110 5.92 -3.81 -1.32
N VAL A 111 4.99 -3.09 -0.68
CA VAL A 111 5.29 -1.79 -0.08
C VAL A 111 6.19 -2.05 1.13
N VAL A 112 7.34 -1.40 1.19
CA VAL A 112 8.38 -1.70 2.18
C VAL A 112 8.49 -0.66 3.28
N ASP A 113 9.11 -1.03 4.39
CA ASP A 113 9.25 -0.20 5.60
C ASP A 113 10.06 1.10 5.40
N LYS A 114 10.63 1.29 4.20
CA LYS A 114 11.25 2.54 3.77
C LYS A 114 10.24 3.64 3.44
N VAL A 115 8.97 3.29 3.16
CA VAL A 115 7.91 4.28 2.99
C VAL A 115 7.73 5.06 4.29
N THR A 116 7.73 6.38 4.18
CA THR A 116 7.55 7.34 5.27
C THR A 116 6.13 7.89 5.32
N GLY A 117 5.75 8.58 6.40
CA GLY A 117 4.47 9.30 6.43
C GLY A 117 4.37 10.40 5.38
N ALA A 118 5.49 11.00 4.95
CA ALA A 118 5.51 11.94 3.83
C ALA A 118 5.18 11.24 2.51
N ASP A 119 5.82 10.09 2.24
CA ASP A 119 5.52 9.28 1.07
C ASP A 119 4.04 8.84 1.03
N TYR A 120 3.45 8.53 2.19
CA TYR A 120 2.05 8.18 2.29
C TYR A 120 1.11 9.38 2.08
N GLU A 121 1.47 10.56 2.59
CA GLU A 121 0.72 11.80 2.35
C GLU A 121 0.70 12.16 0.86
N ASP A 122 1.87 12.13 0.21
CA ASP A 122 1.98 12.38 -1.24
C ASP A 122 1.14 11.39 -2.04
N PHE A 123 1.02 10.14 -1.56
CA PHE A 123 0.20 9.13 -2.20
C PHE A 123 -1.27 9.50 -2.09
N CYS A 124 -1.71 9.95 -0.91
CA CYS A 124 -3.10 10.34 -0.70
C CYS A 124 -3.47 11.58 -1.52
N LEU A 125 -2.57 12.57 -1.58
CA LEU A 125 -2.76 13.76 -2.42
C LEU A 125 -2.84 13.41 -3.91
N LEU A 126 -2.07 12.42 -4.38
CA LEU A 126 -2.17 11.94 -5.75
C LEU A 126 -3.53 11.29 -6.03
N VAL A 127 -4.05 10.47 -5.11
CA VAL A 127 -5.38 9.86 -5.24
C VAL A 127 -6.46 10.94 -5.35
N GLU A 128 -6.36 11.99 -4.53
CA GLU A 128 -7.25 13.15 -4.57
C GLU A 128 -7.15 13.92 -5.89
N ASP A 129 -5.94 14.17 -6.39
CA ASP A 129 -5.70 14.84 -7.68
C ASP A 129 -6.26 14.01 -8.85
N VAL A 130 -6.10 12.68 -8.82
CA VAL A 130 -6.71 11.78 -9.81
C VAL A 130 -8.24 11.88 -9.76
N GLY A 131 -8.83 11.85 -8.57
CA GLY A 131 -10.27 12.03 -8.39
C GLY A 131 -10.76 13.36 -8.97
N LEU A 132 -10.05 14.45 -8.66
CA LEU A 132 -10.34 15.78 -9.18
C LEU A 132 -10.28 15.84 -10.71
N ARG A 133 -9.23 15.30 -11.33
CA ARG A 133 -9.04 15.28 -12.80
C ARG A 133 -10.09 14.45 -13.53
N LEU A 134 -10.58 13.39 -12.89
CA LEU A 134 -11.60 12.51 -13.45
C LEU A 134 -13.02 12.95 -13.10
N GLY A 135 -13.20 13.96 -12.23
CA GLY A 135 -14.50 14.39 -11.75
C GLY A 135 -15.22 13.34 -10.90
N ILE A 136 -14.47 12.51 -10.16
CA ILE A 136 -14.99 11.44 -9.30
C ILE A 136 -14.51 11.62 -7.85
N HIS A 137 -15.17 10.93 -6.92
CA HIS A 137 -14.75 10.96 -5.52
C HIS A 137 -13.38 10.28 -5.34
N PRO A 138 -12.47 10.80 -4.49
CA PRO A 138 -11.16 10.17 -4.25
C PRO A 138 -11.20 8.69 -3.86
N HIS A 139 -12.17 8.25 -3.04
CA HIS A 139 -12.41 6.83 -2.77
C HIS A 139 -12.65 6.01 -4.05
N GLN A 140 -13.41 6.54 -5.01
CA GLN A 140 -13.62 5.88 -6.30
C GLN A 140 -12.34 5.88 -7.15
N ALA A 141 -11.53 6.94 -7.05
CA ALA A 141 -10.23 6.98 -7.70
C ALA A 141 -9.29 5.91 -7.13
N GLU A 142 -9.19 5.78 -5.81
CA GLU A 142 -8.43 4.70 -5.14
C GLU A 142 -8.89 3.32 -5.61
N GLU A 143 -10.20 3.06 -5.61
CA GLU A 143 -10.78 1.80 -6.08
C GLU A 143 -10.44 1.52 -7.55
N GLN A 144 -10.40 2.55 -8.40
CA GLN A 144 -10.00 2.41 -9.81
C GLN A 144 -8.50 2.17 -9.99
N LEU A 145 -7.64 2.80 -9.17
CA LEU A 145 -6.20 2.57 -9.15
C LEU A 145 -5.87 1.15 -8.68
N PHE A 146 -6.55 0.69 -7.62
CA PHE A 146 -6.50 -0.69 -7.17
C PHE A 146 -7.06 -1.63 -8.26
N SER A 147 -8.15 -1.20 -8.89
CA SER A 147 -8.94 -1.87 -9.94
C SER A 147 -9.52 -3.22 -9.51
N ASN A 148 -10.63 -3.64 -10.11
CA ASN A 148 -11.23 -4.95 -9.82
C ASN A 148 -10.25 -6.10 -10.11
N GLY A 149 -9.99 -6.89 -9.07
CA GLY A 149 -9.24 -8.14 -9.16
C GLY A 149 -10.13 -9.35 -9.48
N GLY A 150 -9.52 -10.53 -9.54
CA GLY A 150 -10.23 -11.81 -9.73
C GLY A 150 -9.78 -12.56 -10.98
N LYS A 151 -10.54 -13.59 -11.37
CA LYS A 151 -10.22 -14.46 -12.51
C LYS A 151 -10.17 -13.71 -13.85
N LYS A 152 -10.89 -12.60 -13.96
CA LYS A 152 -10.83 -11.65 -15.07
C LYS A 152 -10.37 -10.31 -14.52
N ALA A 153 -9.07 -10.04 -14.60
CA ALA A 153 -8.52 -8.75 -14.21
C ALA A 153 -9.13 -7.66 -15.08
N HIS A 154 -9.58 -6.57 -14.46
CA HIS A 154 -10.07 -5.40 -15.18
C HIS A 154 -8.95 -4.80 -16.06
N PRO A 155 -9.25 -4.19 -17.23
CA PRO A 155 -8.24 -3.76 -18.22
C PRO A 155 -7.12 -2.88 -17.64
N TRP A 156 -7.42 -2.06 -16.63
CA TRP A 156 -6.42 -1.26 -15.94
C TRP A 156 -5.27 -2.10 -15.35
N ARG A 157 -5.56 -3.23 -14.68
CA ARG A 157 -4.48 -4.09 -14.13
C ARG A 157 -3.61 -4.69 -15.23
N ALA A 158 -4.21 -5.06 -16.36
CA ALA A 158 -3.45 -5.57 -17.50
C ALA A 158 -2.54 -4.47 -18.08
N HIS A 159 -3.05 -3.24 -18.19
CA HIS A 159 -2.27 -2.08 -18.61
C HIS A 159 -1.10 -1.80 -17.65
N VAL A 160 -1.37 -1.76 -16.34
CA VAL A 160 -0.34 -1.58 -15.30
C VAL A 160 0.73 -2.67 -15.38
N MET A 161 0.35 -3.95 -15.49
CA MET A 161 1.32 -5.04 -15.60
C MET A 161 2.13 -4.99 -16.90
N GLY A 162 1.50 -4.60 -18.01
CA GLY A 162 2.18 -4.35 -19.28
C GLY A 162 3.25 -3.27 -19.12
N ALA A 163 2.88 -2.10 -18.58
CA ALA A 163 3.82 -1.01 -18.38
C ALA A 163 4.96 -1.40 -17.43
N TRP A 164 4.67 -2.08 -16.31
CA TRP A 164 5.67 -2.56 -15.38
C TRP A 164 6.65 -3.56 -16.00
N ARG A 165 6.22 -4.39 -16.94
CA ARG A 165 7.12 -5.31 -17.65
C ARG A 165 8.14 -4.57 -18.53
N HIS A 166 7.75 -3.43 -19.12
CA HIS A 166 8.52 -2.76 -20.16
C HIS A 166 9.27 -1.51 -19.70
N GLN A 167 8.76 -0.82 -18.67
CA GLN A 167 9.21 0.51 -18.27
C GLN A 167 9.82 0.55 -16.87
N SER A 168 9.56 -0.47 -16.04
CA SER A 168 10.11 -0.47 -14.70
C SER A 168 11.64 -0.58 -14.73
N PRO A 169 12.37 0.07 -13.80
CA PRO A 169 13.78 -0.17 -13.59
C PRO A 169 14.04 -1.67 -13.47
N VAL A 170 15.28 -2.10 -13.67
CA VAL A 170 15.64 -3.52 -13.63
C VAL A 170 15.41 -4.07 -12.21
N PHE A 171 14.17 -4.47 -11.94
CA PHE A 171 13.77 -5.36 -10.85
C PHE A 171 14.06 -6.83 -11.24
N TYR A 172 14.56 -7.03 -12.47
CA TYR A 172 14.75 -8.28 -13.21
C TYR A 172 16.19 -8.80 -13.27
N SER A 173 17.16 -8.20 -12.57
CA SER A 173 18.48 -8.83 -12.37
C SER A 173 18.37 -9.90 -11.30
#